data_AF-A0A3N5RAD4-F1
#
_entry.id   AF-A0A3N5RAD4-F1
#
_cell.length_a   1.000
_cell.length_b   1.000
_cell.length_c   1.000
_cell.angle_alpha   90.00
_cell.angle_beta   90.00
_cell.angle_gamma   90.00
#
_symmetry.space_group_name_H-M   'P 1'
#
loop_
_entity.id
_entity.type
_entity.pdbx_description
1 polymer ?
#
loop_
_entity_poly.entity_id
_entity_poly.type
_entity_poly.pdbx_seq_one_letter_code
_entity_poly.pdbx_strand_id
1 'polypeptide(L)'
;VIYEMIPGQSIMVPPGYAHILINTSQEPALMAGLYSLDAVHDYQPILETAGGAYFLINETGRDRFVPNRRYSKIPPLREVDDLCGTRFSPPNHDQPLWNSFVSRPECYSFIIDPDKTALQFLAEDLML
;
A
#
# COMPACT_ATOMS: atom_id res chain seq x y z
N VAL A 1 4.76 7.08 0.36
CA VAL A 1 4.37 6.72 -1.02
C VAL A 1 2.86 6.88 -1.07
N ILE A 2 2.36 7.49 -2.14
CA ILE A 2 0.93 7.68 -2.39
C ILE A 2 0.64 7.16 -3.77
N TYR A 3 -0.46 6.44 -3.88
CA TYR A 3 -0.97 5.90 -5.12
C TYR A 3 -2.48 6.13 -5.12
N GLU A 4 -2.99 6.81 -6.15
CA GLU A 4 -4.43 6.96 -6.32
C GLU A 4 -5.01 5.63 -6.81
N MET A 5 -6.05 5.14 -6.13
CA MET A 5 -6.69 3.88 -6.47
C MET A 5 -8.09 4.11 -7.03
N ILE A 6 -8.35 3.52 -8.19
CA ILE A 6 -9.69 3.43 -8.80
C ILE A 6 -10.17 1.97 -8.84
N PRO A 7 -11.48 1.71 -9.01
CA PRO A 7 -12.01 0.36 -9.06
C PRO A 7 -11.30 -0.52 -10.09
N GLY A 8 -10.98 -1.75 -9.69
CA GLY A 8 -10.28 -2.74 -10.53
C GLY A 8 -8.77 -2.78 -10.33
N GLN A 9 -8.17 -1.75 -9.74
CA GLN A 9 -6.74 -1.76 -9.40
C GLN A 9 -6.45 -2.57 -8.13
N SER A 10 -5.22 -3.07 -8.04
CA SER A 10 -4.68 -3.69 -6.84
C SER A 10 -3.26 -3.20 -6.60
N ILE A 11 -2.81 -3.28 -5.35
CA ILE A 11 -1.48 -2.86 -4.93
C ILE A 11 -0.88 -3.93 -4.03
N MET A 12 0.41 -4.19 -4.18
CA MET A 12 1.19 -5.01 -3.27
C MET A 12 1.80 -4.11 -2.19
N VAL A 13 1.58 -4.44 -0.90
CA VAL A 13 2.20 -3.73 0.21
C VAL A 13 3.41 -4.52 0.72
N PRO A 14 4.64 -4.00 0.59
CA PRO A 14 5.83 -4.68 1.06
C PRO A 14 5.90 -4.84 2.59
N PRO A 15 6.64 -5.83 3.10
CA PRO A 15 6.94 -5.94 4.53
C PRO A 15 7.58 -4.66 5.09
N GLY A 16 7.26 -4.34 6.35
CA GLY A 16 7.74 -3.15 7.04
C GLY A 16 6.99 -1.86 6.70
N TYR A 17 6.03 -1.90 5.78
CA TYR A 17 5.17 -0.75 5.48
C TYR A 17 3.86 -0.83 6.28
N ALA A 18 3.58 0.22 7.05
CA ALA A 18 2.20 0.55 7.36
C ALA A 18 1.52 1.11 6.09
N HIS A 19 0.23 0.87 5.95
CA HIS A 19 -0.59 1.44 4.89
C HIS A 19 -1.88 2.02 5.48
N ILE A 20 -2.31 3.14 4.94
CA ILE A 20 -3.54 3.84 5.31
C ILE A 20 -4.29 4.10 4.02
N LEU A 21 -5.58 3.78 4.01
CA LEU A 21 -6.45 4.03 2.88
C LEU A 21 -7.33 5.23 3.21
N ILE A 22 -7.44 6.13 2.25
CA ILE A 22 -8.18 7.37 2.41
C ILE A 22 -9.24 7.37 1.30
N ASN A 23 -10.51 7.32 1.69
CA ASN A 23 -11.61 7.52 0.76
C ASN A 23 -11.81 9.03 0.56
N THR A 24 -11.43 9.55 -0.60
CA THR A 24 -11.61 10.95 -0.97
C THR A 24 -12.96 11.23 -1.62
N SER A 25 -13.75 10.18 -1.90
CA SER A 25 -15.06 10.30 -2.52
C SER A 25 -16.17 10.47 -1.47
N GLN A 26 -17.35 10.88 -1.94
CA GLN A 26 -18.57 10.97 -1.11
C GLN A 26 -19.35 9.65 -1.04
N GLU A 27 -18.87 8.61 -1.72
CA GLU A 27 -19.52 7.30 -1.78
C GLU A 27 -18.69 6.26 -1.01
N PRO A 28 -19.29 5.16 -0.53
CA PRO A 28 -18.53 4.08 0.08
C PRO A 28 -17.50 3.48 -0.89
N ALA A 29 -16.24 3.42 -0.45
CA ALA A 29 -15.19 2.69 -1.15
C ALA A 29 -15.13 1.23 -0.67
N LEU A 30 -15.05 0.29 -1.60
CA LEU A 30 -14.94 -1.14 -1.34
C LEU A 30 -13.58 -1.65 -1.77
N MET A 31 -12.96 -2.47 -0.94
CA MET A 31 -11.69 -3.12 -1.23
C MET A 31 -11.72 -4.58 -0.82
N ALA A 32 -10.85 -5.37 -1.43
CA ALA A 32 -10.50 -6.70 -0.96
C ALA A 32 -9.00 -6.72 -0.67
N GLY A 33 -8.60 -7.46 0.36
CA GLY A 33 -7.20 -7.71 0.67
C GLY A 33 -6.93 -9.21 0.70
N LEU A 34 -5.73 -9.59 0.27
CA LEU A 34 -5.22 -10.95 0.38
C LEU A 34 -4.07 -10.93 1.40
N TYR A 35 -4.23 -11.70 2.47
CA TYR A 35 -3.30 -11.74 3.59
C TYR A 35 -2.97 -13.19 3.95
N SER A 36 -1.79 -13.39 4.52
CA SER A 36 -1.49 -14.65 5.20
C SER A 36 -2.40 -14.82 6.41
N LEU A 37 -2.76 -16.06 6.74
CA LEU A 37 -3.46 -16.36 7.99
C LEU A 37 -2.61 -16.04 9.22
N ASP A 38 -1.29 -16.02 9.06
CA ASP A 38 -0.33 -15.68 10.10
C ASP A 38 0.01 -14.19 10.14
N ALA A 39 -0.65 -13.36 9.32
CA ALA A 39 -0.39 -11.93 9.29
C ALA A 39 -0.77 -11.28 10.64
N VAL A 40 0.21 -10.59 11.24
CA VAL A 40 0.01 -9.81 12.47
C VAL A 40 0.03 -8.32 12.12
N HIS A 41 -1.01 -7.60 12.54
CA HIS A 41 -1.11 -6.17 12.34
C HIS A 41 -0.67 -5.42 13.60
N ASP A 42 0.46 -4.71 13.51
CA ASP A 42 0.90 -3.80 14.56
C ASP A 42 0.38 -2.38 14.29
N TYR A 43 -0.58 -1.95 15.11
CA TYR A 43 -1.16 -0.61 15.04
C TYR A 43 -0.49 0.39 15.99
N GLN A 44 0.38 -0.07 16.90
CA GLN A 44 0.96 0.79 17.94
C GLN A 44 1.71 2.00 17.35
N PRO A 45 2.57 1.86 16.32
CA PRO A 45 3.26 3.02 15.75
C PRO A 45 2.31 4.09 15.23
N ILE A 46 1.21 3.67 14.58
CA ILE A 46 0.20 4.58 14.04
C ILE A 46 -0.58 5.29 15.14
N LEU A 47 -0.87 4.60 16.25
CA LEU A 47 -1.54 5.20 17.41
C LEU A 47 -0.65 6.25 18.09
N GLU A 48 0.63 5.95 18.29
CA GLU A 48 1.60 6.86 18.92
C GLU A 48 1.84 8.12 18.08
N THR A 49 1.89 7.98 16.75
CA THR A 49 2.02 9.12 15.83
C THR A 49 0.69 9.76 15.46
N ALA A 50 -0.43 9.20 15.93
CA ALA A 50 -1.80 9.60 15.58
C ALA A 50 -2.03 9.73 14.07
N GLY A 51 -1.60 8.73 13.30
CA GLY A 51 -1.74 8.67 11.85
C GLY A 51 -0.40 8.55 11.11
N GLY A 52 -0.46 8.63 9.79
CA GLY A 52 0.73 8.55 8.92
C GLY A 52 1.60 9.81 8.96
N ALA A 53 2.70 9.79 8.22
CA ALA A 53 3.64 10.91 8.12
C ALA A 53 3.04 12.17 7.47
N TYR A 54 1.92 12.02 6.76
CA TYR A 54 1.14 13.08 6.14
C TYR A 54 -0.35 12.84 6.37
N PHE A 55 -1.11 13.93 6.48
CA PHE A 55 -2.57 13.95 6.43
C PHE A 55 -3.01 14.47 5.07
N LEU A 56 -4.06 13.88 4.49
CA LEU A 56 -4.76 14.43 3.34
C LEU A 56 -5.94 15.27 3.84
N ILE A 57 -5.98 16.54 3.47
CA ILE A 57 -7.01 17.50 3.91
C ILE A 57 -7.68 18.14 2.69
N ASN A 58 -9.01 18.24 2.74
CA ASN A 58 -9.81 18.97 1.76
C ASN A 58 -10.68 20.01 2.49
N GLU A 59 -10.16 21.24 2.64
CA GLU A 59 -10.88 22.35 3.31
C GLU A 59 -11.58 23.28 2.31
N THR A 60 -11.02 23.39 1.09
CA THR A 60 -11.43 24.40 0.09
C THR A 60 -11.84 23.75 -1.23
N GLY A 61 -12.26 22.49 -1.21
CA GLY A 61 -12.52 21.71 -2.44
C GLY A 61 -11.25 21.28 -3.16
N ARG A 62 -10.07 21.42 -2.54
CA ARG A 62 -8.78 20.99 -3.08
C ARG A 62 -8.03 20.15 -2.06
N ASP A 63 -7.55 19.01 -2.52
CA ASP A 63 -6.72 18.10 -1.75
C ASP A 63 -5.33 18.71 -1.48
N ARG A 64 -4.90 18.60 -0.22
CA ARG A 64 -3.58 19.04 0.23
C ARG A 64 -3.00 18.05 1.24
N PHE A 65 -1.75 17.67 1.03
CA PHE A 65 -0.97 16.92 2.01
C PHE A 65 -0.35 17.86 3.04
N VAL A 66 -0.59 17.57 4.32
CA VAL A 66 -0.03 18.32 5.45
C VAL A 66 0.86 17.37 6.27
N PRO A 67 2.14 17.73 6.52
CA PRO A 67 3.05 16.88 7.28
C PRO A 67 2.60 16.69 8.73
N ASN A 68 2.70 15.46 9.24
CA ASN A 68 2.40 15.12 10.62
C ASN A 68 3.57 15.46 11.53
N ARG A 69 3.42 16.50 12.36
CA ARG A 69 4.46 16.98 13.29
C ARG A 69 4.83 16.01 14.41
N ARG A 70 4.09 14.90 14.60
CA ARG A 70 4.45 13.85 15.56
C ARG A 70 5.58 12.94 15.07
N TYR A 71 5.91 12.97 13.78
CA TYR A 71 7.06 12.27 13.24
C TYR A 71 8.35 13.06 13.48
N SER A 72 9.37 12.41 14.05
CA SER A 72 10.70 13.02 14.27
C SER A 72 11.42 13.33 12.96
N LYS A 73 11.22 12.49 11.94
CA LYS A 73 11.72 12.67 10.58
C LYS A 73 10.60 12.32 9.60
N ILE A 74 10.25 13.27 8.75
CA ILE A 74 9.22 13.12 7.73
C ILE A 74 9.93 12.85 6.40
N PRO A 75 9.80 11.63 5.82
CA PRO A 75 10.36 11.37 4.50
C PRO A 75 9.63 12.19 3.44
N PRO A 76 10.28 12.58 2.33
CA PRO A 76 9.60 13.23 1.22
C PRO A 76 8.39 12.41 0.76
N LEU A 77 7.29 13.12 0.47
CA LEU A 77 6.14 12.51 -0.16
C LEU A 77 6.52 12.10 -1.59
N ARG A 78 6.16 10.87 -1.96
CA ARG A 78 6.40 10.30 -3.28
C ARG A 78 5.05 9.84 -3.81
N GLU A 79 4.55 10.54 -4.81
CA GLU A 79 3.39 10.13 -5.59
C GLU A 79 3.87 9.16 -6.68
N VAL A 80 3.10 8.11 -6.89
CA VAL A 80 3.37 7.09 -7.90
C VAL A 80 2.14 7.04 -8.80
N ASP A 81 2.34 7.20 -10.10
CA ASP A 81 1.26 7.17 -11.09
C ASP A 81 1.09 5.77 -11.70
N ASP A 82 2.19 5.03 -11.81
CA ASP A 82 2.24 3.67 -12.35
C ASP A 82 3.02 2.75 -11.40
N LEU A 83 2.39 1.66 -11.00
CA LEU A 83 3.02 0.64 -10.16
C LEU A 83 3.89 -0.31 -10.97
N CYS A 84 3.78 -0.35 -12.30
CA CYS A 84 4.51 -1.28 -13.16
C CYS A 84 6.02 -1.18 -12.93
N GLY A 85 6.66 -2.32 -12.69
CA GLY A 85 8.09 -2.40 -12.37
C GLY A 85 8.49 -1.94 -10.96
N THR A 86 7.56 -1.41 -10.15
CA THR A 86 7.83 -1.05 -8.75
C THR A 86 7.63 -2.25 -7.82
N ARG A 87 8.20 -2.18 -6.61
CA ARG A 87 7.94 -3.16 -5.52
C ARG A 87 6.48 -3.22 -5.05
N PHE A 88 5.65 -2.28 -5.50
CA PHE A 88 4.23 -2.23 -5.18
C PHE A 88 3.36 -2.88 -6.28
N SER A 89 3.96 -3.33 -7.38
CA SER A 89 3.26 -3.98 -8.49
C SER A 89 2.76 -5.38 -8.08
N PRO A 90 1.44 -5.66 -8.15
CA PRO A 90 0.92 -7.01 -7.93
C PRO A 90 1.17 -7.93 -9.14
N PRO A 91 1.11 -9.27 -8.97
CA PRO A 91 1.09 -10.20 -10.10
C PRO A 91 -0.14 -9.96 -10.97
N ASN A 92 0.02 -9.95 -12.30
CA ASN A 92 -1.05 -9.70 -13.29
C ASN A 92 -1.89 -8.44 -12.92
N HIS A 93 -1.21 -7.29 -12.78
CA HIS A 93 -1.81 -6.01 -12.38
C HIS A 93 -2.87 -5.46 -13.34
N ASP A 94 -3.01 -6.07 -14.52
CA ASP A 94 -4.04 -5.79 -15.52
C ASP A 94 -5.41 -6.40 -15.17
N GLN A 95 -5.50 -7.18 -14.08
CA GLN A 95 -6.73 -7.81 -13.62
C GLN A 95 -7.08 -7.44 -12.18
N PRO A 96 -8.39 -7.42 -11.82
CA PRO A 96 -8.81 -7.31 -10.44
C PRO A 96 -8.20 -8.42 -9.56
N LEU A 97 -7.89 -8.09 -8.30
CA LEU A 97 -7.18 -8.97 -7.36
C LEU A 97 -7.72 -10.40 -7.33
N TRP A 98 -9.03 -10.56 -7.22
CA TRP A 98 -9.65 -11.89 -7.12
C TRP A 98 -9.45 -12.73 -8.38
N ASN A 99 -9.62 -12.13 -9.55
CA ASN A 99 -9.43 -12.81 -10.84
C ASN A 99 -7.96 -13.20 -11.04
N SER A 100 -7.04 -12.30 -10.70
CA SER A 100 -5.60 -12.56 -10.77
C SER A 100 -5.20 -13.70 -9.84
N PHE A 101 -5.68 -13.71 -8.59
CA PHE A 101 -5.39 -14.75 -7.62
C PHE A 101 -5.98 -16.11 -8.00
N VAL A 102 -7.27 -16.19 -8.35
CA VAL A 102 -7.92 -17.46 -8.68
C VAL A 102 -7.32 -18.09 -9.94
N SER A 103 -6.93 -17.28 -10.93
CA SER A 103 -6.34 -17.79 -12.17
C SER A 103 -4.92 -18.29 -11.97
N ARG A 104 -4.13 -17.66 -11.08
CA ARG A 104 -2.71 -17.95 -10.86
C ARG A 104 -2.29 -17.85 -9.39
N PRO A 105 -2.82 -18.71 -8.49
CA PRO A 105 -2.56 -18.61 -7.06
C PRO A 105 -1.07 -18.83 -6.71
N GLU A 106 -0.33 -19.55 -7.55
CA GLU A 106 1.11 -19.80 -7.36
C GLU A 106 1.95 -18.52 -7.35
N CYS A 107 1.52 -17.51 -8.12
CA CYS A 107 2.15 -16.19 -8.19
C CYS A 107 2.05 -15.42 -6.86
N TYR A 108 1.17 -15.85 -5.95
CA TYR A 108 0.94 -15.23 -4.65
C TYR A 108 1.54 -16.03 -3.49
N SER A 109 2.29 -17.11 -3.79
CA SER A 109 2.87 -17.96 -2.74
C SER A 109 3.84 -17.24 -1.81
N PHE A 110 4.39 -16.10 -2.24
CA PHE A 110 5.21 -15.20 -1.40
C PHE A 110 4.45 -14.60 -0.21
N ILE A 111 3.11 -14.63 -0.20
CA ILE A 111 2.31 -14.10 0.93
C ILE A 111 2.45 -14.99 2.17
N ILE A 112 2.61 -16.30 1.98
CA ILE A 112 2.61 -17.31 3.06
C ILE A 112 3.98 -17.95 3.31
N ASP A 113 4.98 -17.61 2.50
CA ASP A 113 6.32 -18.21 2.53
C ASP A 113 7.34 -17.08 2.72
N PRO A 114 7.93 -16.94 3.93
CA PRO A 114 8.86 -15.86 4.26
C PRO A 114 10.09 -15.80 3.35
N ASP A 115 10.61 -16.93 2.88
CA ASP A 115 11.78 -16.97 2.00
C ASP A 115 11.42 -16.41 0.63
N LYS A 116 10.23 -16.76 0.12
CA LYS A 116 9.70 -16.16 -1.11
C LYS A 116 9.31 -14.70 -0.91
N THR A 117 8.79 -14.31 0.26
CA THR A 117 8.56 -12.90 0.58
C THR A 117 9.87 -12.13 0.48
N ALA A 118 10.92 -12.62 1.12
CA ALA A 118 12.24 -12.01 1.05
C ALA A 118 12.67 -11.89 -0.42
N LEU A 119 12.64 -12.97 -1.21
CA LEU A 119 13.01 -12.95 -2.64
C LEU A 119 12.20 -11.96 -3.47
N GLN A 120 10.89 -11.86 -3.22
CA GLN A 120 9.98 -10.93 -3.91
C GLN A 120 10.37 -9.46 -3.65
N PHE A 121 10.90 -9.15 -2.47
CA PHE A 121 11.25 -7.79 -2.05
C PHE A 121 12.77 -7.58 -1.87
N LEU A 122 13.61 -8.54 -2.28
CA LEU A 122 15.07 -8.53 -2.10
C LEU A 122 15.77 -7.55 -3.05
N ALA A 123 15.06 -7.07 -4.07
CA ALA A 123 15.56 -6.05 -4.99
C ALA A 123 15.10 -4.64 -4.55
N GLU A 124 16.11 -3.80 -4.33
CA GLU A 124 16.05 -2.33 -4.31
C GLU A 124 15.67 -1.62 -3.00
N ASP A 125 16.62 -1.64 -2.06
CA ASP A 125 16.98 -0.45 -1.25
C ASP A 125 17.87 0.55 -2.04
N LEU A 126 17.98 0.41 -3.38
CA LEU A 126 18.97 1.10 -4.22
C LEU A 126 18.39 2.05 -5.29
N MET A 127 17.06 2.16 -5.44
CA MET A 127 16.42 3.11 -6.37
C MET A 127 15.21 3.83 -5.78
N LEU A 128 15.29 4.26 -4.52
CA LEU A 128 14.26 5.07 -3.86
C LEU A 128 14.82 6.11 -2.89
#